data_AF-A0A6M0R7L6-F1
#
_entry.id   AF-A0A6M0R7L6-F1
#
_cell.length_a   1.000
_cell.length_b   1.000
_cell.length_c   1.000
_cell.angle_alpha   90.00
_cell.angle_beta   90.00
_cell.angle_gamma   90.00
#
_symmetry.space_group_name_H-M   'P 1'
#
loop_
_entity.id
_entity.type
_entity.pdbx_description
1 polymer ?
#
loop_
_entity_poly.entity_id
_entity_poly.type
_entity_poly.pdbx_seq_one_letter_code
_entity_poly.pdbx_strand_id
1 'polypeptide(L)'
;MDNIFETVVKGSNIVFLNVPYEEYFANHHKLDGKSAEYIIENYFKNKGKNCSAKILDIECDDEINKIKIATEVKQKNISDNKKHYNSFN
;
A
#
# COMPACT_ATOMS: atom_id res chain seq x y z
N MET A 1 5.97 10.53 4.17
CA MET A 1 4.79 9.94 3.49
C MET A 1 3.82 10.97 2.92
N ASP A 2 3.93 12.26 3.27
CA ASP A 2 2.98 13.29 2.79
C ASP A 2 3.13 13.64 1.29
N ASN A 3 4.22 13.19 0.66
CA ASN A 3 4.55 13.49 -0.74
C ASN A 3 4.16 12.37 -1.73
N ILE A 4 3.36 11.40 -1.30
CA ILE A 4 2.85 10.32 -2.16
C ILE A 4 1.54 10.74 -2.81
N PHE A 5 1.46 10.65 -4.14
CA PHE A 5 0.26 10.99 -4.89
C PHE A 5 -0.55 9.74 -5.23
N GLU A 6 -1.84 9.76 -4.89
CA GLU A 6 -2.79 8.66 -5.06
C GLU A 6 -3.79 8.94 -6.18
N THR A 7 -3.96 7.97 -7.08
CA THR A 7 -5.05 7.95 -8.05
C THR A 7 -5.87 6.68 -7.85
N VAL A 8 -7.18 6.84 -7.64
CA VAL A 8 -8.13 5.74 -7.44
C VAL A 8 -9.03 5.61 -8.66
N VAL A 9 -9.11 4.41 -9.24
CA VAL A 9 -10.05 4.15 -10.33
C VAL A 9 -11.43 3.83 -9.74
N LYS A 10 -12.39 4.72 -9.97
CA LYS A 10 -13.77 4.59 -9.48
C LYS A 10 -14.38 3.26 -9.91
N GLY A 11 -14.98 2.53 -8.96
CA GLY A 11 -15.58 1.23 -9.22
C GLY A 11 -14.59 0.07 -9.23
N SER A 12 -13.32 0.31 -8.88
CA SER A 12 -12.30 -0.73 -8.73
C SER A 12 -11.63 -0.66 -7.35
N ASN A 13 -10.95 -1.73 -6.99
CA ASN A 13 -10.05 -1.80 -5.83
C ASN A 13 -8.60 -1.48 -6.22
N ILE A 14 -8.36 -0.95 -7.42
CA ILE A 14 -7.02 -0.64 -7.91
C ILE A 14 -6.66 0.79 -7.54
N VAL A 15 -5.48 0.95 -6.96
CA VAL A 15 -4.89 2.24 -6.62
C VAL A 15 -3.53 2.35 -7.30
N PHE A 16 -3.25 3.54 -7.83
CA PHE A 16 -1.96 3.92 -8.34
C PHE A 16 -1.32 4.92 -7.39
N LEU A 17 -0.10 4.64 -6.97
CA LEU A 17 0.68 5.50 -6.07
C LEU A 17 1.98 5.90 -6.74
N ASN A 18 2.24 7.21 -6.76
CA ASN A 18 3.51 7.77 -7.18
C ASN A 18 4.31 8.14 -5.94
N VAL A 19 5.30 7.32 -5.60
CA VAL A 19 6.13 7.44 -4.41
C VAL A 19 7.46 8.11 -4.79
N PRO A 20 7.86 9.23 -4.16
CA PRO A 20 9.18 9.81 -4.38
C PRO A 20 10.30 8.80 -4.09
N TYR A 21 11.39 8.86 -4.88
CA TYR A 21 12.56 7.99 -4.67
C TYR A 21 13.08 8.06 -3.24
N GLU A 22 13.17 9.26 -2.67
CA GLU A 22 13.60 9.47 -1.28
C GLU A 22 12.74 8.72 -0.27
N GLU A 23 11.41 8.67 -0.45
CA GLU A 23 10.48 7.97 0.45
C GLU A 23 10.57 6.46 0.25
N TYR A 24 10.73 6.00 -1.00
CA TYR A 24 10.86 4.59 -1.31
C TYR A 24 12.20 4.02 -0.80
N PHE A 25 13.30 4.68 -1.14
CA PHE A 25 14.65 4.22 -0.84
C PHE A 25 15.15 4.60 0.57
N ALA A 26 14.39 5.39 1.35
CA ALA A 26 14.71 5.69 2.75
C ALA A 26 14.91 4.44 3.60
N ASN A 27 14.08 3.42 3.40
CA ASN A 27 14.11 2.18 4.19
C ASN A 27 14.22 0.90 3.33
N HIS A 28 14.20 1.03 2.00
CA HIS A 28 14.20 -0.11 1.09
C HIS A 28 15.28 0.07 0.03
N HIS A 29 16.32 -0.76 0.04
CA HIS A 29 17.44 -0.64 -0.91
C HIS A 29 17.20 -1.32 -2.25
N LYS A 30 16.01 -1.90 -2.48
CA LYS A 30 15.68 -2.67 -3.67
C LYS A 30 14.26 -2.38 -4.15
N LEU A 31 14.10 -2.36 -5.46
CA LEU A 31 12.81 -2.33 -6.11
C LEU A 31 12.22 -3.74 -6.10
N ASP A 32 11.40 -4.05 -5.11
CA ASP A 32 10.75 -5.35 -4.99
C ASP A 32 9.32 -5.23 -4.43
N GLY A 33 8.52 -6.26 -4.70
CA GLY A 33 7.12 -6.33 -4.27
C GLY A 33 6.92 -6.17 -2.77
N LYS A 34 7.79 -6.73 -1.92
CA LYS A 34 7.60 -6.68 -0.46
C LYS A 34 7.84 -5.27 0.08
N SER A 35 8.87 -4.61 -0.43
CA SER A 35 9.19 -3.23 -0.11
C SER A 35 8.03 -2.30 -0.51
N ALA A 36 7.49 -2.51 -1.72
CA ALA A 36 6.30 -1.79 -2.15
C ALA A 36 5.09 -2.10 -1.25
N GLU A 37 4.76 -3.36 -0.97
CA GLU A 37 3.64 -3.73 -0.07
C GLU A 37 3.71 -2.99 1.25
N TYR A 38 4.88 -2.97 1.89
CA TYR A 38 5.10 -2.29 3.15
C TYR A 38 4.84 -0.77 3.06
N ILE A 39 5.34 -0.11 2.02
CA ILE A 39 5.11 1.32 1.79
C ILE A 39 3.61 1.60 1.63
N ILE A 40 2.91 0.79 0.83
CA ILE A 40 1.48 0.94 0.56
C ILE A 40 0.66 0.73 1.85
N GLU A 41 0.93 -0.34 2.59
CA GLU A 41 0.22 -0.63 3.84
C GLU A 41 0.44 0.48 4.88
N ASN A 42 1.67 0.98 5.02
CA ASN A 42 1.96 2.11 5.91
C ASN A 42 1.28 3.41 5.46
N TYR A 43 1.29 3.70 4.16
CA TYR A 43 0.62 4.86 3.60
C TYR A 43 -0.87 4.87 3.96
N PHE A 44 -1.58 3.76 3.73
CA PHE A 44 -2.99 3.66 4.07
C PHE A 44 -3.26 3.63 5.57
N LYS A 45 -2.40 2.98 6.35
CA LYS A 45 -2.48 2.99 7.82
C LYS A 45 -2.38 4.40 8.39
N ASN A 46 -1.47 5.24 7.86
CA ASN A 46 -1.33 6.64 8.25
C ASN A 46 -2.58 7.48 7.89
N LYS A 47 -3.35 7.06 6.88
CA LYS A 47 -4.66 7.63 6.54
C LYS A 47 -5.83 7.02 7.34
N GLY A 48 -5.55 6.23 8.37
CA GLY A 48 -6.57 5.57 9.20
C GLY A 48 -7.30 4.41 8.51
N LYS A 49 -6.77 3.89 7.40
CA LYS A 49 -7.35 2.75 6.66
C LYS A 49 -6.53 1.50 6.94
N ASN A 50 -7.17 0.46 7.45
CA ASN A 50 -6.56 -0.86 7.57
C ASN A 50 -6.85 -1.68 6.32
N CYS A 51 -5.83 -1.98 5.52
CA CYS A 51 -5.97 -2.74 4.29
C CYS A 51 -4.87 -3.78 4.12
N SER A 52 -5.08 -4.75 3.23
CA SER A 52 -4.01 -5.49 2.57
C SER A 52 -3.78 -4.91 1.18
N ALA A 53 -2.52 -4.84 0.78
CA ALA A 53 -2.12 -4.52 -0.59
C ALA A 53 -1.67 -5.80 -1.30
N LYS A 54 -2.00 -5.91 -2.59
CA LYS A 54 -1.38 -6.88 -3.50
C LYS A 54 -0.79 -6.11 -4.66
N ILE A 55 0.53 -6.17 -4.80
CA ILE A 55 1.23 -5.46 -5.87
C ILE A 55 0.90 -6.10 -7.22
N LEU A 56 0.51 -5.26 -8.16
CA LEU A 56 0.24 -5.62 -9.54
C LEU A 56 1.43 -5.26 -10.43
N ASP A 57 2.01 -4.08 -10.21
CA ASP A 57 3.14 -3.58 -10.99
C ASP A 57 3.97 -2.55 -10.19
N ILE A 58 5.25 -2.47 -10.51
CA ILE A 58 6.19 -1.49 -9.95
C ILE A 58 7.13 -1.03 -11.06
N GLU A 59 7.19 0.28 -11.28
CA GLU A 59 8.03 0.90 -12.31
C GLU A 59 8.81 2.08 -11.72
N CYS A 60 10.08 2.21 -12.12
CA CYS A 60 10.83 3.45 -11.91
C CYS A 60 10.51 4.44 -13.03
N ASP A 61 10.06 5.63 -12.65
CA ASP A 61 9.97 6.77 -13.57
C ASP A 61 11.06 7.79 -13.20
N ASP A 62 12.20 7.66 -13.88
CA ASP A 62 13.38 8.50 -13.69
C ASP A 62 13.13 9.96 -14.12
N GLU A 63 12.21 10.20 -15.05
CA GLU A 63 11.91 11.56 -15.55
C GLU A 63 11.31 12.45 -14.46
N ILE A 64 10.52 11.85 -13.56
CA ILE A 64 9.88 12.56 -12.44
C ILE A 64 10.46 12.17 -11.07
N ASN A 65 11.51 11.33 -11.03
CA ASN A 65 12.12 10.78 -9.81
C ASN A 65 11.10 10.10 -8.86
N LYS A 66 10.19 9.29 -9.41
CA LYS A 66 9.17 8.57 -8.63
C LYS A 66 9.06 7.11 -9.01
N ILE A 67 8.76 6.28 -8.02
CA ILE A 67 8.33 4.90 -8.22
C ILE A 67 6.81 4.91 -8.42
N LYS A 68 6.35 4.37 -9.55
CA LYS A 68 4.93 4.11 -9.80
C LYS A 68 4.60 2.73 -9.28
N ILE A 69 3.56 2.64 -8.46
CA ILE A 69 3.09 1.38 -7.90
C ILE A 69 1.62 1.22 -8.26
N ALA A 70 1.30 0.14 -8.97
CA ALA A 70 -0.08 -0.31 -9.16
C ALA A 70 -0.39 -1.41 -8.16
N THR A 71 -1.48 -1.27 -7.41
CA THR A 71 -1.82 -2.21 -6.34
C THR A 71 -3.32 -2.44 -6.23
N GLU A 72 -3.70 -3.68 -5.93
CA GLU A 72 -5.06 -4.01 -5.52
C GLU A 72 -5.16 -3.88 -3.99
N VAL A 73 -6.07 -3.04 -3.50
CA VAL A 73 -6.26 -2.76 -2.08
C VAL A 73 -7.57 -3.38 -1.60
N LYS A 74 -7.50 -4.19 -0.54
CA LYS A 74 -8.68 -4.75 0.13
C LYS A 74 -8.76 -4.23 1.54
N GLN A 75 -9.89 -3.64 1.91
CA GLN A 75 -10.12 -3.22 3.30
C GLN A 75 -10.22 -4.46 4.19
N LYS A 76 -9.49 -4.43 5.31
CA LYS A 76 -9.60 -5.45 6.35
C LYS A 76 -10.71 -5.00 7.31
N ASN A 77 -11.83 -5.72 7.33
CA ASN A 77 -12.89 -5.45 8.29
C ASN A 77 -12.41 -5.84 9.70
N ILE A 78 -12.65 -4.98 10.69
CA ILE A 78 -12.30 -5.22 12.11
C ILE A 78 -12.99 -6.50 12.65
N SER A 79 -14.04 -6.99 11.98
CA SER A 79 -14.75 -8.23 12.34
C SER A 79 -13.95 -9.51 12.20
N ASP A 80 -12.87 -9.53 11.41
CA ASP A 80 -12.09 -10.76 11.20
C ASP A 80 -11.24 -11.15 12.42
N ASN A 81 -11.12 -10.26 13.42
CA ASN A 81 -10.47 -10.54 14.70
C ASN A 81 -11.41 -11.08 15.80
N LYS A 82 -12.71 -11.29 15.53
CA LYS A 82 -13.68 -11.73 16.56
C LYS A 82 -13.92 -13.25 16.63
N LYS A 83 -13.17 -14.09 15.92
CA LYS A 83 -13.35 -15.56 15.94
C LYS A 83 -12.52 -16.32 16.98
N HIS A 84 -11.85 -15.65 17.93
CA HIS A 84 -11.00 -16.35 18.92
C HIS A 84 -11.30 -16.10 20.41
N TYR A 85 -12.45 -15.54 20.74
CA TYR A 85 -12.94 -15.54 22.13
C TYR A 85 -14.42 -15.89 22.14
N ASN A 86 -14.73 -17.19 22.12
CA ASN A 86 -15.94 -17.78 22.69
C ASN A 86 -15.83 -19.32 22.62
N SER A 87 -14.96 -19.87 23.46
CA SER A 87 -14.95 -21.31 23.79
C SER A 87 -14.60 -21.49 25.26
N PHE A 88 -15.46 -21.01 26.15
CA PHE A 88 -15.56 -21.53 27.53
C PHE A 88 -17.02 -21.38 27.98
N ASN A 89 -17.83 -22.40 27.67
CA ASN A 89 -18.98 -22.79 28.48
C ASN A 89 -18.62 -24.11 29.15
#